data_AF-A0A067GM96-F1
#
_entry.id   AF-A0A067GM96-F1
#
_cell.length_a   1.000
_cell.length_b   1.000
_cell.length_c   1.000
_cell.angle_alpha   90.00
_cell.angle_beta   90.00
_cell.angle_gamma   90.00
#
_symmetry.space_group_name_H-M   'P 1'
#
loop_
_entity.id
_entity.type
_entity.pdbx_description
1 polymer ?
#
loop_
_entity_poly.entity_id
_entity_poly.type
_entity_poly.pdbx_seq_one_letter_code
_entity_poly.pdbx_strand_id
1 'polypeptide(L)'
;MAAHGCKNLVFSSSATVYGWPKVVPCTEEFPLEAMNPYGRTKLFIEEICRDVHRSDSEWKIILLRYFNPVGAHPSGKIGEDPRGIPNNLMPFVTQVAVGRRPELTVFGTDYSTKDGTGVRDYIHVIDLADGHIAALHKLDDPKIGCEVYNLGTGKGTSVLEMVAAFEKASGKVHIFALFCILFIHRWKLLFRFWIVFCKFLKVHAVIM
;
A
#
# COMPACT_ATOMS: atom_id res chain seq x y z
N MET A 1 7.13 -25.45 -11.62
CA MET A 1 8.35 -25.30 -10.80
C MET A 1 8.84 -26.65 -10.30
N ALA A 2 8.15 -27.29 -9.34
CA ALA A 2 8.54 -28.61 -8.79
C ALA A 2 8.80 -29.69 -9.85
N ALA A 3 7.86 -29.90 -10.79
CA ALA A 3 7.98 -30.88 -11.87
C ALA A 3 9.18 -30.67 -12.82
N HIS A 4 9.85 -29.52 -12.72
CA HIS A 4 11.04 -29.17 -13.51
C HIS A 4 12.29 -28.98 -12.63
N GLY A 5 12.27 -29.41 -11.37
CA GLY A 5 13.40 -29.25 -10.45
C GLY A 5 13.74 -27.81 -10.05
N CYS A 6 12.87 -26.84 -10.37
CA CYS A 6 13.06 -25.44 -9.99
C CYS A 6 12.42 -25.19 -8.62
N LYS A 7 13.25 -25.13 -7.56
CA LYS A 7 12.82 -25.02 -6.15
C LYS A 7 13.28 -23.74 -5.45
N ASN A 8 13.73 -22.75 -6.23
CA ASN A 8 14.11 -21.43 -5.74
C ASN A 8 13.00 -20.43 -6.09
N LEU A 9 12.47 -19.71 -5.09
CA LEU A 9 11.39 -18.75 -5.28
C LEU A 9 11.66 -17.45 -4.52
N VAL A 10 11.53 -16.32 -5.22
CA VAL A 10 11.35 -15.00 -4.59
C VAL A 10 9.91 -14.58 -4.81
N PHE A 11 9.17 -14.37 -3.72
CA PHE A 11 7.75 -14.02 -3.78
C PHE A 11 7.51 -12.56 -3.37
N SER A 12 6.70 -11.88 -4.18
CA SER A 12 6.18 -10.54 -3.90
C SER A 12 5.06 -10.56 -2.87
N SER A 13 5.42 -10.47 -1.59
CA SER A 13 4.48 -10.20 -0.51
C SER A 13 4.28 -8.68 -0.32
N SER A 14 3.64 -8.26 0.76
CA SER A 14 3.34 -6.86 1.03
C SER A 14 3.21 -6.60 2.52
N ALA A 15 3.61 -5.40 2.98
CA ALA A 15 3.38 -4.95 4.35
C ALA A 15 1.89 -4.97 4.77
N THR A 16 0.94 -5.10 3.83
CA THR A 16 -0.48 -5.29 4.16
C THR A 16 -0.77 -6.56 4.96
N VAL A 17 0.15 -7.53 4.98
CA VAL A 17 0.00 -8.74 5.82
C VAL A 17 0.13 -8.43 7.32
N TYR A 18 0.67 -7.27 7.70
CA TYR A 18 0.74 -6.81 9.09
C TYR A 18 -0.54 -6.13 9.59
N GLY A 19 -1.51 -5.89 8.71
CA GLY A 19 -2.80 -5.30 9.08
C GLY A 19 -2.68 -3.89 9.65
N TRP A 20 -3.11 -3.71 10.90
CA TRP A 20 -3.01 -2.45 11.63
C TRP A 20 -1.98 -2.56 12.76
N PRO A 21 -0.68 -2.38 12.45
CA PRO A 21 0.37 -2.63 13.43
C PRO A 21 0.25 -1.65 14.61
N LYS A 22 0.36 -2.20 15.83
CA LYS A 22 0.32 -1.40 17.08
C LYS A 22 1.61 -0.62 17.33
N VAL A 23 2.72 -1.08 16.73
CA VAL A 23 4.04 -0.49 16.86
C VAL A 23 4.64 -0.34 15.47
N VAL A 24 5.20 0.84 15.22
CA VAL A 24 5.96 1.16 14.00
C VAL A 24 7.35 1.66 14.41
N PRO A 25 8.43 1.23 13.76
CA PRO A 25 8.49 0.39 12.56
C PRO A 25 8.12 -1.08 12.82
N CYS A 26 7.56 -1.75 11.81
CA CYS A 26 7.24 -3.18 11.89
C CYS A 26 8.48 -4.02 11.56
N THR A 27 8.74 -5.02 12.38
CA THR A 27 9.74 -6.07 12.11
C THR A 27 9.06 -7.29 11.48
N GLU A 28 9.84 -8.20 10.94
CA GLU A 28 9.35 -9.44 10.31
C GLU A 28 8.64 -10.37 11.30
N GLU A 29 9.00 -10.27 12.57
CA GLU A 29 8.43 -10.99 13.72
C GLU A 29 7.03 -10.49 14.14
N PHE A 30 6.54 -9.41 13.53
CA PHE A 30 5.24 -8.87 13.90
C PHE A 30 4.11 -9.85 13.56
N PRO A 31 3.07 -9.96 14.40
CA PRO A 31 1.89 -10.77 14.09
C PRO A 31 1.26 -10.37 12.75
N LEU A 32 0.78 -11.37 12.01
CA LEU A 32 0.19 -11.19 10.70
C LEU A 32 -1.34 -11.19 10.80
N GLU A 33 -1.97 -10.18 10.23
CA GLU A 33 -3.41 -10.00 10.19
C GLU A 33 -3.81 -9.27 8.91
N ALA A 34 -4.57 -9.91 8.03
CA ALA A 34 -5.00 -9.28 6.78
C ALA A 34 -6.33 -8.53 6.96
N MET A 35 -6.34 -7.24 6.63
CA MET A 35 -7.53 -6.37 6.79
C MET A 35 -8.41 -6.26 5.54
N ASN A 36 -7.98 -6.86 4.42
CA ASN A 36 -8.73 -6.82 3.16
C ASN A 36 -8.40 -8.07 2.30
N PRO A 37 -9.22 -8.38 1.28
CA PRO A 37 -9.00 -9.54 0.43
C PRO A 37 -7.62 -9.57 -0.25
N TYR A 38 -7.10 -8.42 -0.68
CA TYR A 38 -5.76 -8.33 -1.28
C TYR A 38 -4.68 -8.80 -0.28
N GLY A 39 -4.65 -8.22 0.93
CA GLY A 39 -3.73 -8.64 1.99
C GLY A 39 -3.92 -10.10 2.39
N ARG A 40 -5.17 -10.60 2.36
CA ARG A 40 -5.46 -12.00 2.70
C ARG A 40 -4.90 -12.97 1.67
N THR A 41 -4.95 -12.64 0.39
CA THR A 41 -4.31 -13.48 -0.65
C THR A 41 -2.79 -13.53 -0.46
N LYS A 42 -2.14 -12.42 -0.13
CA LYS A 42 -0.70 -12.39 0.16
C LYS A 42 -0.34 -13.25 1.37
N LEU A 43 -1.11 -13.11 2.47
CA LEU A 43 -0.90 -13.91 3.68
C LEU A 43 -1.11 -15.40 3.43
N PHE A 44 -2.13 -15.79 2.66
CA PHE A 44 -2.33 -17.19 2.28
C PHE A 44 -1.19 -17.76 1.44
N ILE A 45 -0.67 -17.00 0.47
CA ILE A 45 0.46 -17.48 -0.34
C ILE A 45 1.71 -17.63 0.54
N GLU A 46 1.92 -16.72 1.48
CA GLU A 46 2.97 -16.82 2.49
C GLU A 46 2.85 -18.11 3.33
N GLU A 47 1.65 -18.46 3.80
CA GLU A 47 1.39 -19.71 4.54
C GLU A 47 1.67 -20.94 3.66
N ILE A 48 1.18 -20.95 2.41
CA ILE A 48 1.44 -22.02 1.43
C ILE A 48 2.94 -22.20 1.21
N CYS A 49 3.70 -21.12 1.05
CA CYS A 49 5.15 -21.19 0.86
C CYS A 49 5.86 -21.87 2.05
N ARG A 50 5.44 -21.52 3.28
CA ARG A 50 5.98 -22.16 4.50
C ARG A 50 5.64 -23.64 4.54
N ASP A 51 4.42 -24.01 4.18
CA ASP A 51 4.01 -25.42 4.16
C ASP A 51 4.73 -26.21 3.06
N VAL A 52 4.97 -25.61 1.90
CA VAL A 52 5.79 -26.20 0.84
C VAL A 52 7.21 -26.49 1.35
N HIS A 53 7.88 -25.51 1.94
CA HIS A 53 9.23 -25.70 2.50
C HIS A 53 9.25 -26.73 3.64
N ARG A 54 8.25 -26.72 4.54
CA ARG A 54 8.13 -27.74 5.60
C ARG A 54 7.96 -29.15 5.05
N SER A 55 7.25 -29.30 3.93
CA SER A 55 7.04 -30.60 3.29
C SER A 55 8.25 -31.09 2.49
N ASP A 56 9.07 -30.16 1.98
CA ASP A 56 10.21 -30.43 1.13
C ASP A 56 11.28 -29.34 1.35
N SER A 57 12.27 -29.67 2.19
CA SER A 57 13.31 -28.74 2.63
C SER A 57 14.31 -28.36 1.53
N GLU A 58 14.23 -28.96 0.34
CA GLU A 58 15.00 -28.51 -0.82
C GLU A 58 14.47 -27.19 -1.40
N TRP A 59 13.24 -26.79 -1.06
CA TRP A 59 12.72 -25.48 -1.43
C TRP A 59 13.41 -24.36 -0.68
N LYS A 60 13.93 -23.39 -1.42
CA LYS A 60 14.43 -22.12 -0.89
C LYS A 60 13.49 -21.00 -1.33
N ILE A 61 12.90 -20.32 -0.36
CA ILE A 61 11.85 -19.34 -0.60
C ILE A 61 12.19 -18.08 0.17
N ILE A 62 12.17 -16.93 -0.52
CA ILE A 62 12.29 -15.62 0.10
C ILE A 62 11.00 -14.85 -0.15
N LEU A 63 10.36 -14.43 0.94
CA LEU A 63 9.12 -13.67 0.96
C LEU A 63 9.47 -12.19 1.18
N LEU A 64 9.38 -11.38 0.13
CA LEU A 64 9.70 -9.96 0.21
C LEU A 64 8.43 -9.17 0.50
N ARG A 65 8.34 -8.58 1.68
CA ARG A 65 7.21 -7.72 2.09
C ARG A 65 7.51 -6.28 1.72
N TYR A 66 7.03 -5.87 0.55
CA TYR A 66 7.23 -4.49 0.09
C TYR A 66 6.36 -3.53 0.90
N PHE A 67 6.91 -2.35 1.18
CA PHE A 67 6.14 -1.22 1.70
C PHE A 67 5.45 -0.49 0.55
N ASN A 68 5.71 0.80 0.32
CA ASN A 68 5.03 1.57 -0.73
C ASN A 68 6.04 1.95 -1.83
N PRO A 69 6.18 1.15 -2.90
CA PRO A 69 7.09 1.45 -3.98
C PRO A 69 6.66 2.70 -4.74
N VAL A 70 7.62 3.60 -4.99
CA VAL A 70 7.41 4.84 -5.74
C VAL A 70 8.61 5.16 -6.62
N GLY A 71 8.47 6.16 -7.49
CA GLY A 71 9.54 6.58 -8.40
C GLY A 71 9.50 5.83 -9.73
N ALA A 72 10.59 5.94 -10.47
CA ALA A 72 10.72 5.44 -11.82
C ALA A 72 12.18 5.14 -12.14
N HIS A 73 12.43 4.51 -13.29
CA HIS A 73 13.81 4.34 -13.74
C HIS A 73 14.43 5.71 -14.09
N PRO A 74 15.70 5.99 -13.72
CA PRO A 74 16.32 7.31 -13.91
C PRO A 74 16.41 7.78 -15.36
N SER A 75 16.29 6.88 -16.33
CA SER A 75 16.18 7.25 -17.75
C SER A 75 14.89 8.00 -18.11
N GLY A 76 13.87 7.96 -17.24
CA GLY A 76 12.54 8.53 -17.49
C GLY A 76 11.70 7.78 -18.53
N LYS A 77 12.19 6.64 -19.04
CA LYS A 77 11.52 5.88 -20.12
C LYS A 77 10.50 4.84 -19.62
N ILE A 78 10.63 4.40 -18.37
CA ILE A 78 9.74 3.42 -17.75
C ILE A 78 9.41 3.85 -16.32
N GLY A 79 8.16 3.62 -15.92
CA GLY A 79 7.60 3.97 -14.62
C GLY A 79 6.18 3.43 -14.49
N GLU A 80 5.50 3.74 -13.38
CA GLU A 80 4.12 3.31 -13.16
C GLU A 80 3.15 4.04 -14.12
N ASP A 81 2.43 3.29 -14.95
CA ASP A 81 1.40 3.81 -15.86
C ASP A 81 0.05 3.11 -15.61
N PRO A 82 -0.70 3.52 -14.57
CA PRO A 82 -1.95 2.87 -14.21
C PRO A 82 -3.05 3.20 -15.24
N ARG A 83 -3.83 2.18 -15.60
CA ARG A 83 -5.03 2.36 -16.43
C ARG A 83 -6.15 3.00 -15.61
N GLY A 84 -6.73 4.08 -16.12
CA GLY A 84 -7.88 4.76 -15.51
C GLY A 84 -7.51 5.69 -14.35
N ILE A 85 -8.34 5.68 -13.30
CA ILE A 85 -8.11 6.48 -12.09
C ILE A 85 -7.15 5.72 -11.18
N PRO A 86 -5.96 6.29 -10.85
CA PRO A 86 -5.05 5.63 -9.93
C PRO A 86 -5.66 5.48 -8.54
N ASN A 87 -5.41 4.35 -7.91
CA ASN A 87 -5.76 4.15 -6.49
C ASN A 87 -4.60 4.52 -5.55
N ASN A 88 -3.37 4.57 -6.05
CA ASN A 88 -2.16 4.87 -5.30
C ASN A 88 -1.86 6.38 -5.33
N LEU A 89 -1.22 6.89 -4.26
CA LEU A 89 -0.92 8.31 -4.11
C LEU A 89 -0.06 8.86 -5.26
N MET A 90 1.10 8.25 -5.53
CA MET A 90 2.10 8.86 -6.41
C MET A 90 1.65 8.99 -7.87
N PRO A 91 1.05 7.97 -8.52
CA PRO A 91 0.52 8.16 -9.86
C PRO A 91 -0.62 9.17 -9.93
N PHE A 92 -1.38 9.35 -8.84
CA PHE A 92 -2.41 10.37 -8.78
C PHE A 92 -1.77 11.77 -8.74
N VAL A 93 -0.79 11.97 -7.85
CA VAL A 93 0.00 13.20 -7.73
C VAL A 93 0.64 13.57 -9.07
N THR A 94 1.27 12.60 -9.76
CA THR A 94 1.91 12.86 -11.04
C THR A 94 0.90 13.19 -12.14
N GLN A 95 -0.28 12.55 -12.17
CA GLN A 95 -1.36 12.88 -13.10
C GLN A 95 -1.92 14.29 -12.89
N VAL A 96 -2.04 14.75 -11.65
CA VAL A 96 -2.41 16.15 -11.36
C VAL A 96 -1.32 17.09 -11.86
N ALA A 97 -0.06 16.79 -11.56
CA ALA A 97 1.07 17.62 -11.98
C ALA A 97 1.16 17.77 -13.51
N VAL A 98 0.83 16.75 -14.29
CA VAL A 98 0.80 16.84 -15.77
C VAL A 98 -0.54 17.35 -16.33
N GLY A 99 -1.47 17.79 -15.48
CA GLY A 99 -2.77 18.35 -15.89
C GLY A 99 -3.79 17.33 -16.38
N ARG A 100 -3.54 16.02 -16.20
CA ARG A 100 -4.52 14.95 -16.50
C ARG A 100 -5.66 14.91 -15.49
N ARG A 101 -5.48 15.53 -14.31
CA ARG A 101 -6.47 15.65 -13.24
C ARG A 101 -6.44 17.07 -12.66
N PRO A 102 -7.59 17.59 -12.22
CA PRO A 102 -7.66 18.95 -11.69
C PRO A 102 -7.00 19.07 -10.31
N GLU A 103 -7.17 18.07 -9.44
CA GLU A 103 -6.78 18.13 -8.03
C GLU A 103 -6.53 16.73 -7.48
N LEU A 104 -5.75 16.64 -6.39
CA LEU A 104 -5.55 15.45 -5.57
C LEU A 104 -6.64 15.38 -4.50
N THR A 105 -7.19 14.19 -4.24
CA THR A 105 -8.04 13.98 -3.05
C THR A 105 -7.21 13.36 -1.94
N VAL A 106 -7.14 14.03 -0.78
CA VAL A 106 -6.48 13.50 0.43
C VAL A 106 -7.53 12.82 1.29
N PHE A 107 -7.35 11.52 1.53
CA PHE A 107 -8.27 10.71 2.33
C PHE A 107 -7.90 10.78 3.82
N GLY A 108 -8.69 11.56 4.58
CA GLY A 108 -8.51 11.73 6.02
C GLY A 108 -7.45 12.77 6.40
N THR A 109 -7.77 13.57 7.41
CA THR A 109 -6.91 14.62 7.98
C THR A 109 -6.93 14.62 9.51
N ASP A 110 -7.45 13.55 10.10
CA ASP A 110 -7.72 13.36 11.52
C ASP A 110 -7.00 12.11 12.08
N TYR A 111 -6.02 11.58 11.36
CA TYR A 111 -5.16 10.53 11.88
C TYR A 111 -4.27 11.07 13.01
N SER A 112 -3.93 10.21 13.98
CA SER A 112 -2.98 10.54 15.06
C SER A 112 -1.53 10.61 14.56
N THR A 113 -1.26 11.54 13.64
CA THR A 113 0.03 11.80 12.98
C THR A 113 0.32 13.30 13.03
N LYS A 114 1.55 13.71 12.71
CA LYS A 114 2.00 15.10 12.87
C LYS A 114 1.14 16.12 12.11
N ASP A 115 0.64 15.77 10.93
CA ASP A 115 -0.16 16.67 10.07
C ASP A 115 -1.58 16.14 9.80
N GLY A 116 -2.01 15.11 10.52
CA GLY A 116 -3.33 14.50 10.39
C GLY A 116 -3.50 13.57 9.18
N THR A 117 -2.54 13.47 8.27
CA THR A 117 -2.66 12.63 7.06
C THR A 117 -1.97 11.26 7.21
N GLY A 118 -2.29 10.32 6.32
CA GLY A 118 -1.71 8.99 6.37
C GLY A 118 -0.18 8.99 6.22
N VAL A 119 0.53 8.32 7.13
CA VAL A 119 1.98 8.14 7.06
C VAL A 119 2.31 6.77 6.47
N ARG A 120 3.25 6.71 5.52
CA ARG A 120 3.69 5.49 4.85
C ARG A 120 5.20 5.49 4.67
N ASP A 121 5.80 4.31 4.66
CA ASP A 121 7.19 4.11 4.25
C ASP A 121 7.22 3.97 2.72
N TYR A 122 7.85 4.95 2.05
CA TYR A 122 7.97 4.98 0.59
C TYR A 122 9.38 4.61 0.17
N ILE A 123 9.49 3.52 -0.59
CA ILE A 123 10.76 2.99 -1.09
C ILE A 123 10.88 3.26 -2.59
N HIS A 124 12.07 3.64 -3.05
CA HIS A 124 12.30 3.84 -4.48
C HIS A 124 12.22 2.50 -5.23
N VAL A 125 11.55 2.47 -6.38
CA VAL A 125 11.30 1.23 -7.14
C VAL A 125 12.58 0.56 -7.62
N ILE A 126 13.66 1.32 -7.82
CA ILE A 126 14.98 0.76 -8.17
C ILE A 126 15.62 0.07 -6.97
N ASP A 127 15.57 0.66 -5.76
CA ASP A 127 16.06 -0.01 -4.55
C ASP A 127 15.27 -1.31 -4.29
N LEU A 128 13.97 -1.30 -4.59
CA LEU A 128 13.14 -2.49 -4.51
C LEU A 128 13.58 -3.56 -5.52
N ALA A 129 13.91 -3.17 -6.75
CA ALA A 129 14.44 -4.07 -7.77
C ALA A 129 15.80 -4.66 -7.35
N ASP A 130 16.70 -3.83 -6.81
CA ASP A 130 17.98 -4.28 -6.26
C ASP A 130 17.78 -5.27 -5.09
N GLY A 131 16.73 -5.06 -4.27
CA GLY A 131 16.30 -6.01 -3.25
C GLY A 131 15.95 -7.41 -3.80
N HIS A 132 15.45 -7.51 -5.04
CA HIS A 132 15.22 -8.80 -5.68
C HIS A 132 16.52 -9.47 -6.11
N ILE A 133 17.47 -8.70 -6.64
CA ILE A 133 18.80 -9.21 -7.00
C ILE A 133 19.50 -9.73 -5.73
N ALA A 134 19.45 -8.98 -4.64
CA ALA A 134 19.96 -9.41 -3.34
C ALA A 134 19.28 -10.68 -2.83
N ALA A 135 17.95 -10.80 -2.98
CA ALA A 135 17.22 -12.03 -2.63
C ALA A 135 17.68 -13.22 -3.48
N LEU A 136 17.87 -13.05 -4.78
CA LEU A 136 18.38 -14.12 -5.66
C LEU A 136 19.77 -14.60 -5.22
N HIS A 137 20.70 -13.68 -4.92
CA HIS A 137 22.01 -14.05 -4.38
C HIS A 137 21.89 -14.73 -3.02
N LYS A 138 20.92 -14.33 -2.19
CA LYS A 138 20.70 -14.94 -0.87
C LYS A 138 20.23 -16.38 -0.99
N LEU A 139 19.49 -16.77 -2.04
CA LEU A 139 19.09 -18.16 -2.28
C LEU A 139 20.26 -19.12 -2.52
N ASP A 140 21.46 -18.62 -2.85
CA ASP A 140 22.66 -19.46 -2.96
C ASP A 140 23.16 -19.94 -1.59
N ASP A 141 22.80 -19.26 -0.50
CA ASP A 141 23.15 -19.65 0.87
C ASP A 141 22.48 -20.98 1.23
N PRO A 142 23.24 -22.02 1.64
CA PRO A 142 22.69 -23.33 2.00
C PRO A 142 21.81 -23.28 3.25
N LYS A 143 21.86 -22.21 4.05
CA LYS A 143 21.05 -22.04 5.26
C LYS A 143 19.66 -21.45 5.00
N ILE A 144 19.39 -20.98 3.77
CA ILE A 144 18.08 -20.41 3.45
C ILE A 144 17.03 -21.52 3.33
N GLY A 145 15.99 -21.40 4.15
CA GLY A 145 14.75 -22.16 4.02
C GLY A 145 13.65 -21.29 3.42
N CYS A 146 12.62 -21.01 4.21
CA CYS A 146 11.56 -20.06 3.86
C CYS A 146 11.69 -18.79 4.72
N GLU A 147 12.40 -17.79 4.23
CA GLU A 147 12.73 -16.55 4.94
C GLU A 147 11.86 -15.37 4.52
N VAL A 148 11.74 -14.37 5.40
CA VAL A 148 10.99 -13.15 5.17
C VAL A 148 11.91 -11.95 5.30
N TYR A 149 11.76 -10.97 4.41
CA TYR A 149 12.41 -9.66 4.56
C TYR A 149 11.45 -8.53 4.23
N ASN A 150 11.47 -7.48 5.05
CA ASN A 150 10.86 -6.21 4.76
C ASN A 150 11.71 -5.43 3.76
N LEU A 151 11.08 -4.91 2.71
CA LEU A 151 11.70 -3.95 1.78
C LEU A 151 11.01 -2.59 1.91
N GLY A 152 11.60 -1.76 2.76
CA GLY A 152 11.20 -0.38 3.06
C GLY A 152 12.44 0.42 3.51
N THR A 153 12.28 1.73 3.71
CA THR A 153 13.38 2.61 4.13
C THR A 153 13.48 2.76 5.65
N GLY A 154 12.49 2.27 6.40
CA GLY A 154 12.33 2.50 7.83
C GLY A 154 11.84 3.90 8.19
N LYS A 155 11.49 4.74 7.20
CA LYS A 155 11.11 6.14 7.40
C LYS A 155 9.69 6.39 6.93
N GLY A 156 8.81 6.71 7.88
CA GLY A 156 7.47 7.20 7.58
C GLY A 156 7.50 8.61 6.98
N THR A 157 6.73 8.82 5.91
CA THR A 157 6.45 10.12 5.30
C THR A 157 4.94 10.28 5.17
N SER A 158 4.41 11.45 5.54
CA SER A 158 2.98 11.74 5.41
C SER A 158 2.57 11.99 3.95
N VAL A 159 1.26 12.05 3.68
CA VAL A 159 0.74 12.44 2.36
C VAL A 159 1.20 13.85 1.99
N LEU A 160 1.10 14.80 2.92
CA LEU A 160 1.47 16.20 2.65
C LEU A 160 2.98 16.39 2.51
N GLU A 161 3.79 15.68 3.30
CA GLU A 161 5.25 15.67 3.13
C GLU A 161 5.65 15.14 1.75
N MET A 162 4.97 14.09 1.26
CA MET A 162 5.21 13.54 -0.07
C MET A 162 4.80 14.50 -1.19
N VAL A 163 3.64 15.16 -1.06
CA VAL A 163 3.19 16.18 -2.03
C VAL A 163 4.19 17.34 -2.08
N ALA A 164 4.61 17.86 -0.92
CA ALA A 164 5.59 18.95 -0.84
C ALA A 164 6.94 18.56 -1.45
N ALA A 165 7.41 17.33 -1.22
CA ALA A 165 8.62 16.81 -1.85
C ALA A 165 8.49 16.74 -3.38
N PHE A 166 7.32 16.32 -3.89
CA PHE A 166 7.06 16.26 -5.32
C PHE A 166 6.96 17.65 -5.97
N GLU A 167 6.27 18.61 -5.34
CA GLU A 167 6.19 20.00 -5.81
C GLU A 167 7.60 20.61 -5.93
N LYS A 168 8.44 20.40 -4.90
CA LYS A 168 9.84 20.82 -4.92
C LYS A 168 10.64 20.20 -6.07
N ALA A 169 10.46 18.90 -6.32
CA ALA A 169 11.20 18.18 -7.37
C ALA A 169 10.73 18.53 -8.79
N SER A 170 9.42 18.78 -8.97
CA SER A 170 8.82 19.06 -10.27
C SER A 170 8.83 20.54 -10.66
N GLY A 171 9.04 21.44 -9.70
CA GLY A 171 8.91 22.88 -9.89
C GLY A 171 7.46 23.34 -10.14
N LYS A 172 6.48 22.44 -9.99
CA LYS A 172 5.06 22.76 -10.11
C LYS A 172 4.50 23.11 -8.74
N VAL A 173 3.97 24.32 -8.64
CA VAL A 173 3.27 24.81 -7.45
C VAL A 173 1.78 24.56 -7.63
N HIS A 174 1.07 24.18 -6.56
CA HIS A 174 -0.39 24.02 -6.49
C HIS A 174 -0.92 22.66 -6.97
N ILE A 175 -0.39 21.56 -6.44
CA ILE A 175 -1.15 20.31 -6.42
C ILE A 175 -2.29 20.51 -5.41
N PHE A 176 -3.41 21.06 -5.89
CA PHE A 176 -4.58 21.35 -5.05
C PHE A 176 -5.07 20.05 -4.40
N ALA A 177 -5.18 20.06 -3.07
CA ALA A 177 -5.67 18.94 -2.29
C ALA A 177 -7.10 19.22 -1.84
N LEU A 178 -8.07 18.47 -2.36
CA LEU A 178 -9.40 18.41 -1.78
C LEU A 178 -9.38 17.41 -0.61
N PHE A 179 -9.71 17.88 0.58
CA PHE A 179 -9.73 17.02 1.77
C PHE A 179 -11.04 16.27 1.85
N CYS A 180 -10.98 14.95 1.69
CA CYS A 180 -12.13 14.08 1.94
C CYS A 180 -12.09 13.63 3.40
N ILE A 181 -12.90 14.26 4.25
CA ILE A 181 -13.22 13.71 5.57
C ILE A 181 -14.17 12.55 5.31
N LEU A 182 -13.65 11.33 5.32
CA LEU A 182 -14.49 10.12 5.35
C LEU A 182 -15.24 10.09 6.69
N PHE A 183 -16.37 10.79 6.75
CA PHE A 183 -17.28 10.83 7.89
C PHE A 183 -18.00 9.48 8.04
N ILE A 184 -17.28 8.43 8.45
CA ILE A 184 -17.89 7.14 8.83
C ILE A 184 -18.74 7.30 10.11
N HIS A 185 -18.56 8.36 10.90
CA HIS A 185 -19.31 8.58 12.14
C HIS A 185 -20.50 9.55 12.06
N ARG A 186 -20.75 10.22 10.93
CA ARG A 186 -21.83 11.24 10.84
C ARG A 186 -23.11 10.80 10.11
N TRP A 187 -23.16 9.57 9.62
CA TRP A 187 -24.37 9.00 9.02
C TRP A 187 -25.53 8.93 10.02
N LYS A 188 -25.28 8.75 11.32
CA LYS A 188 -26.33 8.79 12.35
C LYS A 188 -26.99 10.16 12.53
N LEU A 189 -26.27 11.26 12.26
CA LEU A 189 -26.82 12.62 12.40
C LEU A 189 -27.61 13.05 11.17
N LEU A 190 -27.11 12.71 9.98
CA LEU A 190 -27.79 12.98 8.71
C LEU A 190 -29.07 12.15 8.55
N PHE A 191 -29.10 10.90 9.02
CA PHE A 191 -30.33 10.10 9.03
C PHE A 191 -31.40 10.68 9.96
N ARG A 192 -31.00 11.25 11.10
CA ARG A 192 -31.89 11.97 12.01
C ARG A 192 -32.45 13.25 11.40
N PHE A 193 -31.64 14.00 10.66
CA PHE A 193 -32.10 15.18 9.92
C PHE A 193 -33.02 14.82 8.74
N TRP A 194 -32.72 13.73 8.02
CA TRP A 194 -33.58 13.24 6.93
C TRP A 194 -34.94 12.78 7.46
N ILE A 195 -35.00 12.04 8.57
CA ILE A 195 -36.27 11.60 9.18
C ILE A 195 -37.09 12.79 9.68
N VAL A 196 -36.46 13.83 10.22
CA VAL A 196 -37.15 15.07 10.65
C VAL A 196 -37.65 15.87 9.44
N PHE A 197 -36.87 15.93 8.35
CA PHE A 197 -37.25 16.60 7.11
C PHE A 197 -38.41 15.88 6.38
N CYS A 198 -38.39 14.54 6.33
CA CYS A 198 -39.49 13.72 5.81
C CYS A 198 -40.75 13.72 6.68
N LYS A 199 -40.68 14.11 7.97
CA LYS A 199 -41.87 14.36 8.78
C LYS A 199 -42.48 15.74 8.51
N PHE A 200 -41.69 16.70 8.03
CA PHE A 200 -42.13 18.07 7.76
C PHE A 200 -42.82 18.20 6.39
N LEU A 201 -42.35 17.45 5.40
CA LEU A 201 -43.02 17.25 4.12
C LEU A 201 -43.88 15.98 4.24
N LYS A 202 -45.21 16.09 4.31
CA LYS A 202 -46.16 14.95 4.32
C LYS A 202 -46.06 14.10 3.04
N VAL A 203 -44.95 13.43 2.80
CA VAL A 203 -44.77 12.49 1.69
C VAL A 203 -44.74 11.10 2.31
N HIS A 204 -45.87 10.41 2.21
CA HIS A 204 -45.93 8.98 2.51
C HIS A 204 -45.17 8.25 1.41
N ALA A 205 -43.94 7.82 1.70
CA ALA A 205 -43.25 6.84 0.88
C ALA A 205 -43.82 5.45 1.22
N VAL A 206 -44.65 4.92 0.32
CA VAL A 206 -44.99 3.50 0.27
C VAL A 206 -43.74 2.77 -0.23
N ILE A 207 -43.24 1.82 0.56
CA ILE A 207 -42.11 0.96 0.21
C ILE A 207 -42.71 -0.41 -0.17
N MET A 208 -42.49 -0.83 -1.41
CA MET A 208 -42.32 -2.24 -1.79
C MET A 208 -40.83 -2.54 -1.89
#